data_AF-A0A521NR31-F1
#
_entry.id   AF-A0A521NR31-F1
#
_cell.length_a   1.000
_cell.length_b   1.000
_cell.length_c   1.000
_cell.angle_alpha   90.00
_cell.angle_beta   90.00
_cell.angle_gamma   90.00
#
_symmetry.space_group_name_H-M   'P 1'
#
loop_
_entity.id
_entity.type
_entity.pdbx_description
1 polymer ?
#
loop_
_entity_poly.entity_id
_entity_poly.type
_entity_poly.pdbx_seq_one_letter_code
_entity_poly.pdbx_strand_id
1 'polypeptide(L)'
;MRDMMKVKLLAGVAMAGLFAAGVANAEPNGWYGAMDAGWHSADVNTNHSTFETFEVEDDWAGFARLGYRFDQNWRVELEGGYRAGDLGEIQNSAGAISVCNLTPAVGACNPADGEMTATTLMVNVLYDFGSAESRLRPFIGLGAGVNRVNTDFLGALASNRAINVGADDSSSELAAQAIAGLAFAFGDRGHLDLTYRYLVSNMGAEPFASAGTIAPIEGRYEDHSLTLGLRYAFGAAEPAYVPPPPPPPPPPPPPPPPPPPPPPPPAQPAAREFVVYFDWDRSDLTAEASSVVTQAANYAKSGRPTR
;
A
#
# COMPACT_ATOMS: atom_id res chain seq x y z
N MET A 1 10.25 50.39 11.72
CA MET A 1 9.11 49.93 12.53
C MET A 1 8.36 48.95 11.64
N ARG A 2 8.72 47.66 11.70
CA ARG A 2 7.96 46.60 12.39
C ARG A 2 6.48 46.62 12.02
N ASP A 3 6.10 45.79 11.07
CA ASP A 3 4.79 45.13 11.00
C ASP A 3 4.97 43.86 10.13
N MET A 4 5.26 42.68 10.70
CA MET A 4 4.41 41.78 11.47
C MET A 4 3.67 40.80 10.54
N MET A 5 4.42 39.75 10.15
CA MET A 5 3.91 38.52 9.55
C MET A 5 2.70 38.01 10.34
N LYS A 6 1.54 37.99 9.71
CA LYS A 6 0.36 37.30 10.23
C LYS A 6 0.40 35.86 9.75
N VAL A 7 1.07 35.01 10.52
CA VAL A 7 0.94 33.56 10.38
C VAL A 7 -0.48 33.18 10.82
N LYS A 8 -1.36 32.92 9.86
CA LYS A 8 -2.67 32.33 10.14
C LYS A 8 -2.48 30.82 10.31
N LEU A 9 -2.38 30.39 11.58
CA LEU A 9 -2.67 29.02 11.97
C LEU A 9 -4.16 28.74 11.70
N LEU A 10 -4.49 27.58 11.11
CA LEU A 10 -5.57 26.65 11.52
C LEU A 10 -6.04 25.77 10.35
N ALA A 11 -5.82 24.46 10.47
CA ALA A 11 -6.79 23.42 10.12
C ALA A 11 -6.34 22.11 10.77
N GLY A 12 -6.64 21.96 12.06
CA GLY A 12 -6.44 20.72 12.78
C GLY A 12 -7.51 19.71 12.37
N VAL A 13 -7.15 18.75 11.53
CA VAL A 13 -8.00 17.58 11.27
C VAL A 13 -7.67 16.52 12.32
N ALA A 14 -8.58 16.39 13.29
CA ALA A 14 -8.54 15.32 14.28
C ALA A 14 -8.91 13.98 13.63
N MET A 15 -7.91 13.18 13.27
CA MET A 15 -8.09 11.74 13.02
C MET A 15 -7.77 10.98 14.30
N ALA A 16 -8.81 10.82 15.12
CA ALA A 16 -8.75 9.97 16.30
C ALA A 16 -8.84 8.49 15.90
N GLY A 17 -7.77 7.76 16.20
CA GLY A 17 -7.83 6.36 16.62
C GLY A 17 -7.83 5.32 15.50
N LEU A 18 -6.68 4.68 15.28
CA LEU A 18 -6.52 3.23 15.05
C LEU A 18 -5.02 2.91 14.97
N PHE A 19 -4.36 2.86 16.13
CA PHE A 19 -3.02 2.27 16.26
C PHE A 19 -3.17 0.82 16.73
N ALA A 20 -2.99 -0.11 15.79
CA ALA A 20 -2.60 -1.47 16.10
C ALA A 20 -1.41 -1.80 15.20
N ALA A 21 -0.22 -1.80 15.79
CA ALA A 21 1.03 -2.14 15.13
C ALA A 21 1.13 -3.67 14.96
N GLY A 22 1.56 -4.12 13.78
CA GLY A 22 1.92 -5.50 13.52
C GLY A 22 3.02 -5.52 12.46
N VAL A 23 4.26 -5.64 12.92
CA VAL A 23 5.50 -5.62 12.11
C VAL A 23 5.41 -6.53 10.88
N ALA A 24 5.07 -5.92 9.74
CA ALA A 24 5.31 -6.42 8.38
C ALA A 24 5.48 -5.21 7.46
N ASN A 25 6.68 -5.04 6.89
CA ASN A 25 7.16 -3.80 6.24
C ASN A 25 6.53 -3.50 4.85
N ALA A 26 5.38 -4.04 4.49
CA ALA A 26 4.77 -3.79 3.18
C ALA A 26 3.42 -3.10 3.33
N GLU A 27 3.29 -1.91 2.74
CA GLU A 27 2.01 -1.20 2.62
C GLU A 27 0.99 -2.13 1.92
N PRO A 28 -0.20 -2.37 2.51
CA PRO A 28 -1.15 -3.31 1.93
C PRO A 28 -1.73 -2.78 0.61
N ASN A 29 -1.83 -3.67 -0.39
CA ASN A 29 -2.57 -3.37 -1.61
C ASN A 29 -4.05 -3.14 -1.29
N GLY A 30 -4.71 -2.30 -2.08
CA GLY A 30 -6.12 -1.99 -1.92
C GLY A 30 -6.40 -0.50 -1.74
N TRP A 31 -7.56 -0.22 -1.15
CA TRP A 31 -8.08 1.13 -0.98
C TRP A 31 -7.30 1.92 0.07
N TYR A 32 -7.09 3.20 -0.19
CA TYR A 32 -6.55 4.17 0.75
C TYR A 32 -7.23 5.52 0.57
N GLY A 33 -7.22 6.32 1.62
CA GLY A 33 -7.65 7.72 1.59
C GLY A 33 -6.50 8.63 1.96
N ALA A 34 -6.52 9.86 1.47
CA ALA A 34 -5.54 10.87 1.87
C ALA A 34 -6.12 12.28 1.86
N MET A 35 -5.50 13.15 2.64
CA MET A 35 -5.74 14.59 2.63
C MET A 35 -4.41 15.31 2.56
N ASP A 36 -4.32 16.33 1.70
CA ASP A 36 -3.14 17.16 1.50
C ASP A 36 -3.49 18.63 1.75
N ALA A 37 -2.55 19.38 2.32
CA ALA A 37 -2.62 20.83 2.40
C ALA A 37 -1.24 21.42 2.14
N GLY A 38 -1.20 22.61 1.56
CA GLY A 38 0.07 23.26 1.28
C GLY A 38 -0.11 24.59 0.58
N TRP A 39 0.87 24.93 -0.23
CA TRP A 39 1.00 26.19 -0.91
C TRP A 39 0.86 25.99 -2.42
N HIS A 40 0.33 26.98 -3.12
CA HIS A 40 0.31 27.01 -4.57
C HIS A 40 0.56 28.42 -5.13
N SER A 41 0.93 28.47 -6.39
CA SER A 41 1.14 29.67 -7.19
C SER A 41 0.56 29.43 -8.57
N ALA A 42 -0.17 30.41 -9.09
CA ALA A 42 -0.88 30.29 -10.35
C ALA A 42 -0.52 31.43 -11.31
N ASP A 43 -0.34 31.06 -12.57
CA ASP A 43 -0.07 31.96 -13.67
C ASP A 43 -1.23 31.88 -14.67
N VAL A 44 -1.82 33.03 -14.99
CA VAL A 44 -2.96 33.10 -15.91
C VAL A 44 -2.66 34.06 -17.05
N ASN A 45 -2.66 33.51 -18.27
CA ASN A 45 -2.42 34.25 -19.50
C ASN A 45 -3.60 34.08 -20.45
N THR A 46 -4.05 35.16 -21.06
CA THR A 46 -5.24 35.23 -21.90
C THR A 46 -4.90 35.77 -23.28
N ASN A 47 -5.81 35.58 -24.23
CA ASN A 47 -5.69 36.12 -25.58
C ASN A 47 -6.33 37.52 -25.69
N HIS A 48 -6.54 38.23 -24.57
CA HIS A 48 -7.25 39.51 -24.52
C HIS A 48 -6.27 40.69 -24.37
N SER A 49 -6.34 41.68 -25.26
CA SER A 49 -5.38 42.80 -25.27
C SER A 49 -5.41 43.70 -24.04
N THR A 50 -6.56 43.76 -23.36
CA THR A 50 -6.75 44.53 -22.11
C THR A 50 -6.51 43.70 -20.86
N PHE A 51 -6.63 42.37 -20.91
CA PHE A 51 -6.54 41.50 -19.72
C PHE A 51 -5.62 40.33 -20.02
N GLU A 52 -4.46 40.61 -20.61
CA GLU A 52 -3.55 39.60 -21.14
C GLU A 52 -3.01 38.71 -20.02
N THR A 53 -2.72 39.27 -18.86
CA THR A 53 -2.20 38.51 -17.71
C THR A 53 -2.98 38.87 -16.46
N PHE A 54 -3.34 37.85 -15.69
CA PHE A 54 -3.85 37.98 -14.33
C PHE A 54 -2.80 37.41 -13.39
N GLU A 55 -2.26 38.25 -12.52
CA GLU A 55 -1.45 37.80 -11.39
C GLU A 55 -2.38 37.25 -10.32
N VAL A 56 -2.10 36.03 -9.85
CA VAL A 56 -2.79 35.41 -8.72
C VAL A 56 -1.79 35.32 -7.59
N GLU A 57 -2.10 35.94 -6.45
CA GLU A 57 -1.22 35.89 -5.30
C GLU A 57 -1.09 34.45 -4.77
N ASP A 58 0.12 34.09 -4.35
CA ASP A 58 0.35 32.75 -3.84
C ASP A 58 -0.42 32.51 -2.52
N ASP A 59 -1.18 31.42 -2.45
CA ASP A 59 -2.00 31.10 -1.28
C ASP A 59 -2.01 29.59 -0.97
N TRP A 60 -2.96 29.14 -0.16
CA TRP A 60 -3.08 27.76 0.26
C TRP A 60 -3.90 26.91 -0.71
N ALA A 61 -3.49 25.65 -0.85
CA ALA A 61 -4.23 24.64 -1.58
C ALA A 61 -4.52 23.43 -0.69
N GLY A 62 -5.67 22.80 -0.91
CA GLY A 62 -6.11 21.62 -0.19
C GLY A 62 -6.65 20.55 -1.13
N PHE A 63 -6.37 19.28 -0.83
CA PHE A 63 -6.78 18.15 -1.65
C PHE A 63 -7.29 17.00 -0.80
N ALA A 64 -8.31 16.30 -1.31
CA ALA A 64 -8.79 15.04 -0.77
C ALA A 64 -8.67 13.97 -1.85
N ARG A 65 -8.10 12.82 -1.50
CA ARG A 65 -7.83 11.73 -2.43
C ARG A 65 -8.43 10.43 -1.93
N LEU A 66 -9.03 9.69 -2.85
CA LEU A 66 -9.42 8.30 -2.67
C LEU A 66 -8.71 7.47 -3.74
N GLY A 67 -7.88 6.54 -3.32
CA GLY A 67 -7.06 5.77 -4.25
C GLY A 67 -7.15 4.27 -4.04
N TYR A 68 -6.73 3.55 -5.07
CA TYR A 68 -6.56 2.11 -5.05
C TYR A 68 -5.15 1.76 -5.51
N ARG A 69 -4.43 0.99 -4.69
CA ARG A 69 -3.13 0.42 -5.04
C ARG A 69 -3.31 -0.99 -5.57
N PHE A 70 -2.86 -1.23 -6.81
CA PHE A 70 -2.96 -2.53 -7.47
C PHE A 70 -1.84 -3.48 -7.03
N ASP A 71 -0.63 -2.96 -7.02
CA ASP A 71 0.59 -3.64 -6.61
C ASP A 71 1.53 -2.64 -5.91
N GLN A 72 2.73 -3.06 -5.53
CA GLN A 72 3.64 -2.18 -4.82
C GLN A 72 3.95 -0.87 -5.58
N ASN A 73 3.92 -0.85 -6.92
CA ASN A 73 4.34 0.26 -7.76
C ASN A 73 3.18 1.06 -8.34
N TRP A 74 2.07 0.43 -8.72
CA TRP A 74 0.98 1.12 -9.44
C TRP A 74 -0.21 1.45 -8.54
N ARG A 75 -0.65 2.70 -8.62
CA ARG A 75 -1.86 3.19 -7.95
C ARG A 75 -2.67 4.14 -8.83
N VAL A 76 -3.98 4.15 -8.62
CA VAL A 76 -4.91 5.12 -9.23
C VAL A 76 -5.57 5.94 -8.12
N GLU A 77 -5.87 7.21 -8.37
CA GLU A 77 -6.51 8.11 -7.43
C GLU A 77 -7.62 8.91 -8.10
N LEU A 78 -8.73 9.07 -7.38
CA LEU A 78 -9.67 10.18 -7.58
C LEU A 78 -9.27 11.29 -6.60
N GLU A 79 -9.05 12.50 -7.11
CA GLU A 79 -8.60 13.66 -6.35
C GLU A 79 -9.59 14.83 -6.52
N GLY A 80 -10.10 15.36 -5.41
CA GLY A 80 -10.77 16.65 -5.36
C GLY A 80 -9.81 17.69 -4.79
N GLY A 81 -9.71 18.86 -5.42
CA GLY A 81 -8.78 19.92 -5.00
C GLY A 81 -9.44 21.29 -4.98
N TYR A 82 -9.00 22.14 -4.06
CA TYR A 82 -9.34 23.56 -3.99
C TYR A 82 -8.07 24.38 -3.83
N ARG A 83 -7.99 25.46 -4.60
CA ARG A 83 -6.90 26.44 -4.59
C ARG A 83 -7.53 27.81 -4.36
N ALA A 84 -7.11 28.46 -3.28
CA ALA A 84 -7.48 29.84 -3.01
C ALA A 84 -6.72 30.77 -3.99
N GLY A 85 -6.96 32.08 -3.93
CA GLY A 85 -6.24 33.00 -4.81
C GLY A 85 -6.89 34.37 -4.77
N ASP A 86 -6.16 35.32 -4.21
CA ASP A 86 -6.49 36.73 -4.31
C ASP A 86 -5.85 37.28 -5.60
N LEU A 87 -6.54 38.17 -6.31
CA LEU A 87 -6.02 38.76 -7.54
C LEU A 87 -5.05 39.90 -7.25
N GLY A 88 -3.92 39.88 -7.96
CA GLY A 88 -2.93 40.94 -8.01
C GLY A 88 -3.14 41.87 -9.20
N GLU A 89 -2.07 42.17 -9.94
CA GLU A 89 -2.16 43.00 -11.13
C GLU A 89 -2.89 42.32 -12.29
N ILE A 90 -3.80 43.06 -12.92
CA ILE A 90 -4.38 42.68 -14.21
C ILE A 90 -3.70 43.52 -15.28
N GLN A 91 -2.95 42.89 -16.18
CA GLN A 91 -2.07 43.58 -17.12
C GLN A 91 -2.57 43.46 -18.57
N ASN A 92 -2.25 44.46 -19.39
CA ASN A 92 -2.50 44.46 -20.82
C ASN A 92 -1.32 43.86 -21.61
N SER A 93 -1.45 43.79 -22.93
CA SER A 93 -0.39 43.25 -23.81
C SER A 93 0.95 43.98 -23.84
N ALA A 94 1.06 45.11 -23.15
CA ALA A 94 2.32 45.82 -22.97
C ALA A 94 2.98 45.53 -21.60
N GLY A 95 2.40 44.63 -20.79
CA GLY A 95 2.85 44.35 -19.43
C GLY A 95 2.59 45.49 -18.44
N ALA A 96 1.61 46.35 -18.74
CA ALA A 96 1.22 47.46 -17.87
C ALA A 96 -0.14 47.18 -17.22
N ILE A 97 -0.31 47.63 -15.97
CA ILE A 97 -1.58 47.54 -15.25
C ILE A 97 -2.71 48.14 -16.10
N SER A 98 -3.75 47.37 -16.30
CA SER A 98 -4.88 47.65 -17.19
C SER A 98 -6.18 47.92 -16.45
N VAL A 99 -6.30 47.39 -15.23
CA VAL A 99 -7.43 47.60 -14.33
C VAL A 99 -6.89 48.14 -13.02
N CYS A 100 -7.38 49.31 -12.62
CA CYS A 100 -7.03 49.94 -11.36
C CYS A 100 -8.13 49.71 -10.32
N ASN A 101 -7.78 49.72 -9.04
CA ASN A 101 -8.74 49.86 -7.96
C ASN A 101 -9.65 51.09 -8.19
N LEU A 102 -10.91 51.01 -7.75
CA LEU A 102 -11.84 52.14 -7.82
C LEU A 102 -11.39 53.34 -6.98
N THR A 103 -10.58 53.09 -5.94
CA THR A 103 -10.12 54.10 -4.99
C THR A 103 -8.59 54.08 -4.87
N PRO A 104 -7.89 55.23 -5.04
CA PRO A 104 -8.43 56.55 -5.39
C PRO A 104 -8.84 56.65 -6.87
N ALA A 105 -9.85 57.49 -7.16
CA ALA A 105 -10.35 57.72 -8.53
C ALA A 105 -9.34 58.45 -9.45
N VAL A 106 -8.34 59.12 -8.87
CA VAL A 106 -7.27 59.82 -9.59
C VAL A 106 -5.93 59.53 -8.94
N GLY A 107 -4.85 59.57 -9.72
CA GLY A 107 -3.49 59.30 -9.25
C GLY A 107 -3.00 57.91 -9.66
N ALA A 108 -2.25 57.26 -8.77
CA ALA A 108 -1.68 55.95 -9.04
C ALA A 108 -2.77 54.90 -9.36
N CYS A 109 -2.45 54.02 -10.30
CA CYS A 109 -3.27 52.86 -10.63
C CYS A 109 -2.80 51.70 -9.73
N ASN A 110 -3.48 51.51 -8.61
CA ASN A 110 -3.23 50.36 -7.74
C ASN A 110 -3.96 49.12 -8.29
N PRO A 111 -3.49 47.88 -8.01
CA PRO A 111 -4.19 46.66 -8.39
C PRO A 111 -5.66 46.68 -7.93
N ALA A 112 -6.55 46.14 -8.77
CA ALA A 112 -7.96 46.03 -8.43
C ALA A 112 -8.17 44.96 -7.36
N ASP A 113 -9.23 45.12 -6.55
CA ASP A 113 -9.63 44.07 -5.62
C ASP A 113 -10.34 42.95 -6.39
N GLY A 114 -10.03 41.70 -6.09
CA GLY A 114 -10.64 40.53 -6.71
C GLY A 114 -10.09 39.21 -6.18
N GLU A 115 -10.72 38.12 -6.59
CA GLU A 115 -10.31 36.75 -6.29
C GLU A 115 -10.35 35.90 -7.56
N MET A 116 -9.43 34.95 -7.63
CA MET A 116 -9.41 33.92 -8.66
C MET A 116 -9.11 32.57 -8.02
N THR A 117 -10.11 31.72 -7.95
CA THR A 117 -10.02 30.42 -7.26
C THR A 117 -10.22 29.28 -8.24
N ALA A 118 -9.60 28.12 -7.95
CA ALA A 118 -9.67 26.95 -8.81
C ALA A 118 -10.10 25.70 -8.03
N THR A 119 -11.14 25.03 -8.52
CA THR A 119 -11.65 23.76 -7.97
C THR A 119 -11.48 22.64 -8.99
N THR A 120 -10.77 21.58 -8.61
CA THR A 120 -10.44 20.46 -9.51
C THR A 120 -11.09 19.15 -9.10
N LEU A 121 -11.48 18.35 -10.09
CA LEU A 121 -11.78 16.93 -9.93
C LEU A 121 -10.95 16.13 -10.94
N MET A 122 -10.02 15.32 -10.44
CA MET A 122 -8.99 14.66 -11.25
C MET A 122 -8.98 13.15 -11.03
N VAL A 123 -8.66 12.40 -12.09
CA VAL A 123 -8.26 11.00 -12.00
C VAL A 123 -6.77 10.92 -12.31
N ASN A 124 -6.00 10.34 -11.40
CA ASN A 124 -4.55 10.26 -11.48
C ASN A 124 -4.10 8.80 -11.54
N VAL A 125 -3.10 8.52 -12.37
CA VAL A 125 -2.35 7.26 -12.37
C VAL A 125 -0.95 7.57 -11.88
N LEU A 126 -0.48 6.84 -10.86
CA LEU A 126 0.81 7.06 -10.23
C LEU A 126 1.64 5.79 -10.17
N TYR A 127 2.95 5.99 -10.24
CA TYR A 127 3.99 4.99 -10.13
C TYR A 127 4.89 5.32 -8.94
N ASP A 128 4.90 4.45 -7.93
CA ASP A 128 5.78 4.52 -6.77
C ASP A 128 7.07 3.72 -7.05
N PHE A 129 8.22 4.38 -6.92
CA PHE A 129 9.55 3.77 -7.07
C PHE A 129 9.98 3.01 -5.82
N GLY A 130 10.97 2.13 -5.99
CA GLY A 130 11.55 1.34 -4.90
C GLY A 130 10.68 0.14 -4.50
N SER A 131 11.15 -0.56 -3.47
CA SER A 131 10.49 -1.75 -2.94
C SER A 131 9.45 -1.38 -1.88
N ALA A 132 8.48 -2.27 -1.63
CA ALA A 132 7.46 -2.06 -0.61
C ALA A 132 8.04 -1.86 0.81
N GLU A 133 9.21 -2.42 1.09
CA GLU A 133 9.92 -2.33 2.38
C GLU A 133 10.67 -1.01 2.59
N SER A 134 10.79 -0.20 1.54
CA SER A 134 11.47 1.08 1.60
C SER A 134 10.63 2.10 2.36
N ARG A 135 11.17 2.69 3.42
CA ARG A 135 10.47 3.74 4.19
C ARG A 135 10.24 5.02 3.41
N LEU A 136 11.11 5.35 2.46
CA LEU A 136 10.99 6.52 1.61
C LEU A 136 10.88 6.06 0.16
N ARG A 137 9.79 6.45 -0.50
CA ARG A 137 9.45 6.01 -1.85
C ARG A 137 9.11 7.23 -2.70
N PRO A 138 9.97 7.58 -3.67
CA PRO A 138 9.61 8.58 -4.68
C PRO A 138 8.43 8.08 -5.51
N PHE A 139 7.62 9.00 -6.02
CA PHE A 139 6.56 8.67 -6.96
C PHE A 139 6.39 9.74 -8.03
N ILE A 140 5.87 9.32 -9.18
CA ILE A 140 5.44 10.21 -10.26
C ILE A 140 4.03 9.83 -10.69
N GLY A 141 3.31 10.75 -11.30
CA GLY A 141 1.99 10.48 -11.82
C GLY A 141 1.56 11.48 -12.88
N LEU A 142 0.52 11.10 -13.60
CA LEU A 142 -0.18 11.94 -14.55
C LEU A 142 -1.68 11.82 -14.27
N GLY A 143 -2.39 12.91 -14.49
CA GLY A 143 -3.82 13.01 -14.25
C GLY A 143 -4.54 13.79 -15.33
N ALA A 144 -5.82 13.49 -15.47
CA ALA A 144 -6.74 14.24 -16.31
C ALA A 144 -8.07 14.39 -15.58
N GLY A 145 -8.78 15.48 -15.86
CA GLY A 145 -10.04 15.78 -15.20
C GLY A 145 -10.62 17.10 -15.64
N VAL A 146 -11.27 17.76 -14.69
CA VAL A 146 -11.89 19.07 -14.89
C VAL A 146 -11.35 20.07 -13.87
N ASN A 147 -11.12 21.29 -14.32
CA ASN A 147 -10.80 22.43 -13.48
C ASN A 147 -11.90 23.48 -13.66
N ARG A 148 -12.48 23.93 -12.55
CA ARG A 148 -13.41 25.04 -12.53
C ARG A 148 -12.70 26.27 -11.96
N VAL A 149 -12.49 27.27 -12.79
CA VAL A 149 -11.89 28.55 -12.39
C VAL A 149 -13.01 29.56 -12.17
N ASN A 150 -13.03 30.18 -10.99
CA ASN A 150 -13.87 31.32 -10.66
C ASN A 150 -13.04 32.60 -10.83
N THR A 151 -13.61 33.64 -11.42
CA THR A 151 -12.94 34.93 -11.62
C THR A 151 -13.89 36.03 -11.18
N ASP A 152 -13.56 36.69 -10.07
CA ASP A 152 -14.26 37.86 -9.56
C ASP A 152 -13.27 39.03 -9.45
N PHE A 153 -13.55 40.13 -10.12
CA PHE A 153 -12.84 41.38 -9.85
C PHE A 153 -13.71 42.59 -10.15
N LEU A 154 -13.39 43.70 -9.50
CA LEU A 154 -14.00 44.98 -9.80
C LEU A 154 -12.98 46.12 -9.74
N GLY A 155 -12.89 46.88 -10.83
CA GLY A 155 -12.01 48.04 -10.93
C GLY A 155 -12.44 49.02 -12.01
N ALA A 156 -11.51 49.87 -12.42
CA ALA A 156 -11.69 50.83 -13.50
C ALA A 156 -10.58 50.70 -14.53
N LEU A 157 -10.90 50.84 -15.82
CA LEU A 157 -9.91 50.75 -16.89
C LEU A 157 -8.83 51.82 -16.73
N ALA A 158 -7.56 51.40 -16.78
CA ALA A 158 -6.42 52.29 -16.66
C ALA A 158 -6.38 53.34 -17.78
N SER A 159 -6.85 52.99 -18.98
CA SER A 159 -6.97 53.88 -20.14
C SER A 159 -8.06 54.95 -19.98
N ASN A 160 -9.08 54.69 -19.17
CA ASN A 160 -10.16 55.62 -18.87
C ASN A 160 -10.80 55.30 -17.52
N ARG A 161 -10.35 55.99 -16.47
CA ARG A 161 -10.80 55.78 -15.08
C ARG A 161 -12.28 56.11 -14.81
N ALA A 162 -13.02 56.60 -15.81
CA ALA A 162 -14.47 56.77 -15.72
C ALA A 162 -15.26 55.49 -16.08
N ILE A 163 -14.60 54.46 -16.61
CA ILE A 163 -15.23 53.19 -16.99
C ILE A 163 -14.85 52.13 -15.95
N ASN A 164 -15.82 51.79 -15.11
CA ASN A 164 -15.73 50.62 -14.25
C ASN A 164 -15.86 49.34 -15.07
N VAL A 165 -15.07 48.34 -14.72
CA VAL A 165 -15.00 47.02 -15.35
C VAL A 165 -14.86 45.96 -14.27
N GLY A 166 -15.44 44.79 -14.51
CA GLY A 166 -15.31 43.64 -13.63
C GLY A 166 -15.65 42.34 -14.34
N ALA A 167 -15.51 41.24 -13.63
CA ALA A 167 -16.05 39.94 -13.98
C ALA A 167 -16.56 39.28 -12.68
N ASP A 168 -17.61 38.47 -12.79
CA ASP A 168 -18.09 37.57 -11.74
C ASP A 168 -18.64 36.36 -12.50
N ASP A 169 -17.74 35.45 -12.85
CA ASP A 169 -18.03 34.32 -13.72
C ASP A 169 -17.15 33.11 -13.37
N SER A 170 -17.59 31.93 -13.79
CA SER A 170 -16.84 30.68 -13.62
C SER A 170 -16.91 29.78 -14.83
N SER A 171 -15.76 29.27 -15.27
CA SER A 171 -15.64 28.34 -16.40
C SER A 171 -15.14 26.98 -15.92
N SER A 172 -15.66 25.90 -16.52
CA SER A 172 -15.23 24.52 -16.23
C SER A 172 -14.63 23.91 -17.48
N GLU A 173 -13.33 23.67 -17.44
CA GLU A 173 -12.54 23.22 -18.59
C GLU A 173 -11.87 21.89 -18.30
N LEU A 174 -11.49 21.19 -19.37
CA LEU A 174 -10.64 20.00 -19.23
C LEU A 174 -9.27 20.39 -18.71
N ALA A 175 -8.76 19.57 -17.80
CA ALA A 175 -7.49 19.81 -17.13
C ALA A 175 -6.58 18.58 -17.22
N ALA A 176 -5.27 18.85 -17.26
CA ALA A 176 -4.22 17.85 -17.15
C ALA A 176 -3.30 18.19 -15.98
N GLN A 177 -2.79 17.17 -15.31
CA GLN A 177 -1.91 17.34 -14.16
C GLN A 177 -0.71 16.40 -14.24
N ALA A 178 0.48 16.92 -13.93
CA ALA A 178 1.66 16.14 -13.66
C ALA A 178 1.96 16.14 -12.16
N ILE A 179 2.38 15.00 -11.63
CA ILE A 179 2.60 14.79 -10.21
C ILE A 179 4.00 14.22 -10.01
N ALA A 180 4.73 14.73 -9.02
CA ALA A 180 5.94 14.13 -8.50
C ALA A 180 5.98 14.28 -6.98
N GLY A 181 6.56 13.31 -6.27
CA GLY A 181 6.59 13.40 -4.82
C GLY A 181 7.42 12.34 -4.13
N LEU A 182 7.38 12.40 -2.81
CA LEU A 182 8.04 11.49 -1.89
C LEU A 182 7.02 11.00 -0.87
N ALA A 183 6.86 9.69 -0.73
CA ALA A 183 6.04 9.08 0.30
C ALA A 183 6.93 8.51 1.41
N PHE A 184 6.68 8.90 2.65
CA PHE A 184 7.37 8.38 3.84
C PHE A 184 6.42 7.50 4.66
N ALA A 185 6.72 6.21 4.76
CA ALA A 185 5.92 5.25 5.53
C ALA A 185 6.17 5.40 7.04
N PHE A 186 5.09 5.50 7.81
CA PHE A 186 5.09 5.43 9.27
C PHE A 186 4.10 4.38 9.76
N GLY A 187 4.62 3.28 10.32
CA GLY A 187 3.83 2.10 10.64
C GLY A 187 3.42 1.30 9.39
N ASP A 188 2.44 0.41 9.53
CA ASP A 188 2.09 -0.56 8.48
C ASP A 188 1.07 -0.01 7.46
N ARG A 189 0.45 1.15 7.74
CA ARG A 189 -0.67 1.71 6.94
C ARG A 189 -0.61 3.21 6.70
N GLY A 190 0.26 3.93 7.43
CA GLY A 190 0.33 5.39 7.41
C GLY A 190 1.47 5.88 6.53
N HIS A 191 1.20 6.90 5.74
CA HIS A 191 2.19 7.55 4.88
C HIS A 191 2.08 9.06 4.99
N LEU A 192 3.23 9.72 5.01
CA LEU A 192 3.35 11.16 4.86
C LEU A 192 3.84 11.44 3.45
N ASP A 193 3.02 12.10 2.64
CA ASP A 193 3.31 12.39 1.25
C ASP A 193 3.77 13.87 1.13
N LEU A 194 4.92 14.10 0.53
CA LEU A 194 5.31 15.41 -0.01
C LEU A 194 5.04 15.38 -1.51
N THR A 195 4.09 16.18 -1.97
CA THR A 195 3.58 16.10 -3.34
C THR A 195 3.70 17.45 -4.04
N TYR A 196 4.35 17.45 -5.19
CA TYR A 196 4.34 18.55 -6.14
C TYR A 196 3.36 18.23 -7.28
N ARG A 197 2.49 19.18 -7.62
CA ARG A 197 1.57 19.07 -8.75
C ARG A 197 1.74 20.27 -9.68
N TYR A 198 1.81 20.00 -10.97
CA TYR A 198 1.68 21.00 -12.02
C TYR A 198 0.36 20.77 -12.75
N LEU A 199 -0.54 21.74 -12.70
CA LEU A 199 -1.87 21.70 -13.31
C LEU A 199 -1.90 22.67 -14.48
N VAL A 200 -2.53 22.24 -15.58
CA VAL A 200 -2.86 23.11 -16.71
C VAL A 200 -4.31 22.92 -17.12
N SER A 201 -5.02 24.01 -17.39
CA SER A 201 -6.35 24.00 -18.01
C SER A 201 -6.55 25.27 -18.82
N ASN A 202 -7.55 25.26 -19.69
CA ASN A 202 -8.07 26.52 -20.21
C ASN A 202 -8.92 27.21 -19.14
N MET A 203 -9.27 28.47 -19.38
CA MET A 203 -10.22 29.23 -18.59
C MET A 203 -10.87 30.32 -19.45
N GLY A 204 -12.03 30.78 -19.02
CA GLY A 204 -12.68 31.96 -19.56
C GLY A 204 -13.56 32.66 -18.54
N ALA A 205 -13.89 33.91 -18.83
CA ALA A 205 -14.78 34.74 -18.03
C ALA A 205 -15.50 35.76 -18.92
N GLU A 206 -16.76 36.07 -18.60
CA GLU A 206 -17.54 37.13 -19.25
C GLU A 206 -17.41 38.47 -18.47
N PRO A 207 -16.58 39.44 -18.93
CA PRO A 207 -16.46 40.71 -18.23
C PRO A 207 -17.65 41.62 -18.52
N PHE A 208 -17.96 42.49 -17.56
CA PHE A 208 -18.93 43.56 -17.70
C PHE A 208 -18.26 44.93 -17.55
N ALA A 209 -18.86 45.96 -18.16
CA ALA A 209 -18.40 47.33 -18.05
C ALA A 209 -19.56 48.30 -17.88
N SER A 210 -19.33 49.37 -17.12
CA SER A 210 -20.28 50.47 -16.92
C SER A 210 -20.56 51.27 -18.20
N ALA A 211 -19.65 51.23 -19.18
CA ALA A 211 -19.81 51.82 -20.50
C ALA A 211 -18.94 51.08 -21.53
N GLY A 212 -19.44 50.98 -22.76
CA GLY A 212 -18.78 50.22 -23.83
C GLY A 212 -19.06 48.72 -23.76
N THR A 213 -18.45 47.97 -24.67
CA THR A 213 -18.52 46.50 -24.71
C THR A 213 -17.11 45.96 -24.59
N ILE A 214 -16.94 44.93 -23.78
CA ILE A 214 -15.68 44.22 -23.58
C ILE A 214 -15.88 42.80 -24.10
N ALA A 215 -14.89 42.27 -24.82
CA ALA A 215 -14.96 40.91 -25.35
C ALA A 215 -14.77 39.90 -24.21
N PRO A 216 -15.28 38.66 -24.35
CA PRO A 216 -14.99 37.58 -23.40
C PRO A 216 -13.49 37.39 -23.20
N ILE A 217 -13.12 37.03 -21.98
CA ILE A 217 -11.76 36.64 -21.64
C ILE A 217 -11.64 35.15 -21.89
N GLU A 218 -10.65 34.76 -22.68
CA GLU A 218 -10.31 33.35 -22.93
C GLU A 218 -8.81 33.20 -22.77
N GLY A 219 -8.39 32.19 -22.03
CA GLY A 219 -7.00 32.01 -21.67
C GLY A 219 -6.66 30.65 -21.12
N ARG A 220 -5.52 30.60 -20.48
CA ARG A 220 -4.90 29.42 -19.91
C ARG A 220 -4.56 29.68 -18.44
N TYR A 221 -4.97 28.74 -17.61
CA TYR A 221 -4.67 28.67 -16.20
C TYR A 221 -3.59 27.62 -15.97
N GLU A 222 -2.46 28.03 -15.41
CA GLU A 222 -1.37 27.13 -15.01
C GLU A 222 -1.13 27.28 -13.51
N ASP A 223 -0.91 26.17 -12.81
CA ASP A 223 -0.72 26.18 -11.37
C ASP A 223 0.36 25.20 -10.93
N HIS A 224 1.15 25.65 -9.97
CA HIS A 224 2.18 24.90 -9.28
C HIS A 224 1.78 24.78 -7.81
N SER A 225 1.62 23.56 -7.30
CA SER A 225 1.32 23.34 -5.88
C SER A 225 2.31 22.39 -5.23
N LEU A 226 2.67 22.68 -3.98
CA LEU A 226 3.51 21.86 -3.12
C LEU A 226 2.79 21.59 -1.81
N THR A 227 2.48 20.32 -1.54
CA THR A 227 1.65 19.92 -0.40
C THR A 227 2.29 18.85 0.46
N LEU A 228 1.92 18.87 1.73
CA LEU A 228 2.12 17.75 2.65
C LEU A 228 0.77 17.07 2.88
N GLY A 229 0.75 15.75 2.79
CA GLY A 229 -0.47 14.96 2.94
C GLY A 229 -0.30 13.76 3.85
N LEU A 230 -1.38 13.42 4.55
CA LEU A 230 -1.49 12.19 5.31
C LEU A 230 -2.30 11.20 4.50
N ARG A 231 -1.72 10.03 4.23
CA ARG A 231 -2.36 8.93 3.52
C ARG A 231 -2.47 7.70 4.43
N TYR A 232 -3.63 7.05 4.39
CA TYR A 232 -3.92 5.88 5.21
C TYR A 232 -4.52 4.75 4.37
N ALA A 233 -3.89 3.58 4.40
CA ALA A 233 -4.37 2.38 3.72
C ALA A 233 -5.44 1.66 4.55
N PHE A 234 -6.60 1.40 3.93
CA PHE A 234 -7.74 0.72 4.57
C PHE A 234 -7.63 -0.81 4.49
N GLY A 235 -6.85 -1.35 3.53
CA GLY A 235 -6.72 -2.78 3.28
C GLY A 235 -6.17 -3.56 4.47
N ALA A 236 -6.86 -4.63 4.87
CA ALA A 236 -6.33 -5.64 5.78
C ALA A 236 -5.32 -6.50 5.00
N ALA A 237 -4.15 -6.77 5.58
CA ALA A 237 -3.30 -7.85 5.10
C ALA A 237 -4.17 -9.12 5.11
N GLU A 238 -4.46 -9.68 3.92
CA GLU A 238 -5.11 -10.99 3.86
C GLU A 238 -4.16 -11.96 4.59
N PRO A 239 -4.60 -12.61 5.69
CA PRO A 239 -3.73 -13.55 6.38
C PRO A 239 -3.37 -14.64 5.39
N ALA A 240 -2.08 -14.73 5.04
CA ALA A 240 -1.58 -15.77 4.16
C ALA A 240 -2.08 -17.11 4.69
N TYR A 241 -2.94 -17.79 3.92
CA TYR A 241 -3.38 -19.13 4.26
C TYR A 241 -2.14 -20.02 4.29
N VAL A 242 -1.68 -20.36 5.49
CA VAL A 242 -0.65 -21.37 5.67
C VAL A 242 -1.40 -22.70 5.56
N PRO A 243 -1.26 -23.48 4.47
CA PRO A 243 -1.88 -24.80 4.41
C PRO A 243 -1.42 -25.58 5.66
N PRO A 244 -2.34 -26.33 6.32
CA PRO A 244 -1.95 -27.13 7.46
C PRO A 244 -0.77 -28.03 7.07
N PRO A 245 0.22 -28.22 7.96
CA PRO A 245 1.37 -29.08 7.66
C PRO A 245 0.85 -30.45 7.18
N PRO A 246 1.47 -31.05 6.15
CA PRO A 246 1.06 -32.36 5.68
C PRO A 246 1.03 -33.34 6.86
N PRO A 247 0.03 -34.24 6.92
CA PRO A 247 -0.04 -35.22 8.00
C PRO A 247 1.30 -35.99 8.07
N PRO A 248 1.80 -36.28 9.28
CA PRO A 248 3.04 -37.03 9.44
C PRO A 248 2.92 -38.35 8.66
N PRO A 249 4.01 -38.79 8.00
CA PRO A 249 4.00 -40.07 7.29
C PRO A 249 3.57 -41.18 8.27
N PRO A 250 2.77 -42.17 7.81
CA PRO A 250 2.37 -43.28 8.65
C PRO A 250 3.62 -43.95 9.24
N PRO A 251 3.57 -44.37 10.51
CA PRO A 251 4.70 -45.08 11.11
C PRO A 251 5.08 -46.28 10.25
N PRO A 252 6.38 -46.57 10.08
CA PRO A 252 6.81 -47.74 9.33
C PRO A 252 6.15 -48.99 9.91
N PRO A 253 5.76 -49.96 9.06
CA PRO A 253 5.17 -51.20 9.54
C PRO A 253 6.10 -51.84 10.58
N PRO A 254 5.55 -52.40 11.67
CA PRO A 254 6.35 -53.06 12.68
C PRO A 254 7.22 -54.14 12.04
N PRO A 255 8.48 -54.30 12.47
CA PRO A 255 9.35 -55.34 11.95
C PRO A 255 8.65 -56.70 12.09
N PRO A 256 8.82 -57.61 11.12
CA PRO A 256 8.23 -58.93 11.19
C PRO A 256 8.66 -59.61 12.50
N PRO A 257 7.75 -60.36 13.16
CA PRO A 257 8.08 -61.05 14.40
C PRO A 257 9.30 -61.95 14.18
N PRO A 258 10.23 -62.02 15.14
CA PRO A 258 11.39 -62.88 15.03
C PRO A 258 10.93 -64.33 14.81
N PRO A 259 11.65 -65.10 13.96
CA PRO A 259 11.32 -66.49 13.72
C PRO A 259 11.28 -67.25 15.05
N PRO A 260 10.32 -68.18 15.23
CA PRO A 260 10.22 -68.96 16.45
C PRO A 260 11.55 -69.67 16.74
N PRO A 261 11.98 -69.72 18.02
CA PRO A 261 13.21 -70.39 18.38
C PRO A 261 13.15 -71.86 17.93
N PRO A 262 14.28 -72.42 17.45
CA PRO A 262 14.32 -73.81 17.03
C PRO A 262 13.92 -74.73 18.20
N PRO A 263 13.16 -75.80 17.91
CA PRO A 263 12.72 -76.74 18.95
C PRO A 263 13.93 -77.32 19.70
N PRO A 264 13.83 -77.51 21.03
CA PRO A 264 14.91 -78.06 21.82
C PRO A 264 15.30 -79.46 21.33
N PRO A 265 16.59 -79.82 21.35
CA PRO A 265 17.06 -81.14 20.95
C PRO A 265 16.35 -82.25 21.75
N PRO A 266 16.01 -83.39 21.12
CA PRO A 266 15.43 -84.53 21.81
C PRO A 266 16.34 -85.00 22.97
N ALA A 267 15.76 -85.18 24.16
CA ALA A 267 16.48 -85.73 25.31
C ALA A 267 16.98 -87.14 25.00
N GLN A 268 18.25 -87.42 25.28
CA GLN A 268 18.83 -88.75 25.03
C GLN A 268 18.22 -89.81 25.99
N PRO A 269 17.98 -91.05 25.53
CA PRO A 269 17.45 -92.11 26.39
C PRO A 269 18.42 -92.49 27.51
N ALA A 270 17.94 -92.55 28.75
CA ALA A 270 18.73 -93.02 29.90
C ALA A 270 19.09 -94.52 29.77
N ALA A 271 20.30 -94.87 30.20
CA ALA A 271 20.77 -96.25 30.18
C ALA A 271 20.01 -97.13 31.18
N ARG A 272 19.69 -98.36 30.80
CA ARG A 272 19.07 -99.36 31.69
C ARG A 272 20.12 -100.33 32.21
N GLU A 273 20.07 -100.62 33.51
CA GLU A 273 20.98 -101.54 34.20
C GLU A 273 20.39 -102.95 34.29
N PHE A 274 21.17 -103.97 33.93
CA PHE A 274 20.76 -105.38 33.99
C PHE A 274 21.71 -106.17 34.89
N VAL A 275 21.25 -106.52 36.10
CA VAL A 275 22.05 -107.28 37.07
C VAL A 275 21.76 -108.78 36.91
N VAL A 276 22.82 -109.58 36.74
CA VAL A 276 22.74 -111.04 36.62
C VAL A 276 23.42 -111.68 37.81
N TYR A 277 22.67 -112.49 38.56
CA TYR A 277 23.21 -113.24 39.69
C TYR A 277 23.57 -114.65 39.25
N PHE A 278 24.71 -115.14 39.73
CA PHE A 278 25.13 -116.53 39.61
C PHE A 278 24.85 -117.25 40.93
N ASP A 279 24.50 -118.53 40.84
CA ASP A 279 24.45 -119.38 42.02
C ASP A 279 25.86 -119.59 42.58
N TRP A 280 25.94 -119.79 43.90
CA TRP A 280 27.21 -119.90 44.60
C TRP A 280 28.07 -121.05 44.05
N ASP A 281 29.32 -120.72 43.71
CA ASP A 281 30.35 -121.63 43.17
C ASP A 281 30.02 -122.29 41.81
N ARG A 282 29.15 -121.66 41.00
CA ARG A 282 28.75 -122.15 39.68
C ARG A 282 28.97 -121.11 38.56
N SER A 283 29.43 -121.56 37.40
CA SER A 283 29.70 -120.72 36.22
C SER A 283 28.66 -120.89 35.10
N ASP A 284 27.74 -121.82 35.25
CA ASP A 284 26.57 -121.99 34.38
C ASP A 284 25.45 -121.02 34.76
N LEU A 285 24.87 -120.35 33.76
CA LEU A 285 23.74 -119.44 33.96
C LEU A 285 22.46 -120.24 34.20
N THR A 286 21.68 -119.86 35.21
CA THR A 286 20.32 -120.36 35.39
C THR A 286 19.42 -119.91 34.23
N ALA A 287 18.26 -120.55 34.07
CA ALA A 287 17.31 -120.18 33.02
C ALA A 287 16.83 -118.73 33.17
N GLU A 288 16.66 -118.27 34.40
CA GLU A 288 16.29 -116.91 34.77
C GLU A 288 17.40 -115.92 34.42
N ALA A 289 18.66 -116.24 34.77
CA ALA A 289 19.82 -115.41 34.45
C ALA A 289 20.02 -115.28 32.92
N SER A 290 19.82 -116.36 32.18
CA SER A 290 19.88 -116.37 30.71
C SER A 290 18.79 -115.48 30.08
N SER A 291 17.61 -115.40 30.71
CA SER A 291 16.53 -114.51 30.27
C SER A 291 16.87 -113.03 30.44
N VAL A 292 17.57 -112.65 31.53
CA VAL A 292 18.01 -111.27 31.79
C VAL A 292 19.09 -110.85 30.79
N VAL A 293 20.05 -111.73 30.49
CA VAL A 293 21.07 -111.48 29.46
C VAL A 293 20.44 -111.30 28.08
N THR A 294 19.42 -112.11 27.74
CA THR A 294 18.70 -111.98 26.47
C THR A 294 17.95 -110.64 26.37
N GLN A 295 17.34 -110.19 27.46
CA GLN A 295 16.68 -108.88 27.52
C GLN A 295 17.69 -107.73 27.38
N ALA A 296 18.84 -107.81 28.06
CA ALA A 296 19.91 -106.83 27.94
C ALA A 296 20.43 -106.74 26.49
N ALA A 297 20.68 -107.90 25.86
CA ALA A 297 21.15 -107.97 24.48
C ALA A 297 20.14 -107.37 23.48
N ASN A 298 18.85 -107.64 23.65
CA ASN A 298 17.80 -107.08 22.80
C ASN A 298 17.66 -105.56 23.01
N TYR A 299 17.79 -105.08 24.25
CA TYR A 299 17.76 -103.65 24.54
C TYR A 299 18.95 -102.91 23.92
N ALA A 300 20.16 -103.47 24.01
CA ALA A 300 21.36 -102.91 23.37
C ALA A 300 21.22 -102.86 21.83
N LYS A 301 20.67 -103.91 21.21
CA LYS A 301 20.42 -103.95 19.75
C LYS A 301 19.44 -102.88 19.26
N SER A 302 18.61 -102.32 20.14
CA SER A 302 17.72 -101.19 19.82
C SER A 302 18.41 -99.81 19.80
N GLY A 303 19.75 -99.79 19.91
CA GLY A 303 20.55 -98.56 19.87
C GLY A 303 20.50 -97.74 21.16
N ARG A 304 20.04 -98.36 22.27
CA ARG A 304 19.92 -97.73 23.58
C ARG A 304 21.03 -98.21 24.51
N PRO A 305 21.62 -97.32 25.34
CA PRO A 305 22.71 -97.70 26.22
C PRO A 305 22.23 -98.68 27.31
N THR A 306 23.01 -99.73 27.54
CA THR A 306 22.83 -100.70 28.65
C THR A 306 24.02 -100.59 29.60
N ARG A 307 23.78 -100.79 30.89
CA ARG A 307 24.82 -100.88 31.91
C ARG A 307 24.73 -102.19 32.68
#